data_AF-A0A932V1Z1-F1
#
_entry.id   AF-A0A932V1Z1-F1
#
_cell.length_a   1.000
_cell.length_b   1.000
_cell.length_c   1.000
_cell.angle_alpha   90.00
_cell.angle_beta   90.00
_cell.angle_gamma   90.00
#
_symmetry.space_group_name_H-M   'P 1'
#
loop_
_entity.id
_entity.type
_entity.pdbx_description
1 polymer ?
#
loop_
_entity_poly.entity_id
_entity_poly.type
_entity_poly.pdbx_seq_one_letter_code
_entity_poly.pdbx_strand_id
1 'polypeptide(L)'
;MTMAPDRFEMFCLYYLGLNRVGEYRFLNANQIAREFNWTVGELMGTLRKLNLHPDTVLNTDFPMARHQVDVQLAADRFGPPDLQDMAGRIFEEFTRAVGRKRDWLGEIEREREADRDAKRNR
;
A
#
# COMPACT_ATOMS: atom_id res chain seq x y z
N MET A 1 6.07 -25.99 4.76
CA MET A 1 6.09 -24.92 5.78
C MET A 1 6.20 -23.59 5.05
N THR A 2 5.09 -22.86 4.90
CA THR A 2 5.13 -21.54 4.26
C THR A 2 5.72 -20.56 5.26
N MET A 3 6.94 -20.07 5.00
CA MET A 3 7.54 -19.00 5.79
C MET A 3 6.60 -17.79 5.80
N ALA A 4 6.50 -17.12 6.96
CA ALA A 4 5.69 -15.91 7.09
C ALA A 4 6.07 -14.91 5.99
N PRO A 5 5.10 -14.37 5.25
CA PRO A 5 5.38 -13.48 4.15
C PRO A 5 5.99 -12.18 4.66
N ASP A 6 7.03 -11.71 3.97
CA ASP A 6 7.64 -10.43 4.31
C ASP A 6 6.75 -9.26 3.88
N ARG A 7 7.18 -8.04 4.23
CA ARG A 7 6.43 -6.82 3.93
C ARG A 7 6.24 -6.60 2.42
N PHE A 8 7.25 -6.87 1.61
CA PHE A 8 7.17 -6.69 0.17
C PHE A 8 6.25 -7.74 -0.46
N GLU A 9 6.40 -9.01 -0.08
CA GLU A 9 5.52 -10.10 -0.52
C GLU A 9 4.06 -9.80 -0.20
N MET A 10 3.76 -9.37 1.03
CA MET A 10 2.39 -9.01 1.41
C MET A 10 1.87 -7.80 0.65
N PHE A 11 2.72 -6.81 0.36
CA PHE A 11 2.35 -5.67 -0.45
C PHE A 11 1.97 -6.07 -1.88
N CYS A 12 2.83 -6.86 -2.53
CA CYS A 12 2.61 -7.41 -3.86
C CYS A 12 1.32 -8.22 -3.93
N LEU A 13 1.12 -9.14 -2.99
CA LEU A 13 -0.03 -10.03 -3.00
C LEU A 13 -1.34 -9.29 -2.71
N TYR A 14 -1.34 -8.41 -1.72
CA TYR A 14 -2.57 -7.74 -1.26
C TYR A 14 -2.96 -6.55 -2.13
N TYR A 15 -1.99 -5.75 -2.58
CA TYR A 15 -2.28 -4.52 -3.32
C TYR A 15 -2.08 -4.66 -4.82
N LEU A 16 -1.02 -5.33 -5.27
CA LEU A 16 -0.70 -5.41 -6.69
C LEU A 16 -1.28 -6.67 -7.37
N GLY A 17 -1.81 -7.60 -6.58
CA GLY A 17 -2.27 -8.90 -7.07
C GLY A 17 -1.15 -9.73 -7.66
N LEU A 18 0.07 -9.63 -7.15
CA LEU A 18 1.22 -10.43 -7.61
C LEU A 18 1.53 -11.52 -6.60
N ASN A 19 1.59 -12.77 -7.06
CA ASN A 19 2.01 -13.89 -6.22
C ASN A 19 3.55 -13.87 -6.00
N ARG A 20 4.07 -14.77 -5.17
CA ARG A 20 5.52 -14.87 -4.88
C ARG A 20 6.40 -15.14 -6.10
N VAL A 21 5.82 -15.69 -7.16
CA VAL A 21 6.51 -16.00 -8.43
C VAL A 21 6.46 -14.79 -9.39
N GLY A 22 5.73 -13.74 -9.04
CA GLY A 22 5.54 -12.54 -9.88
C GLY A 22 4.41 -12.66 -10.88
N GLU A 23 3.56 -13.68 -10.79
CA GLU A 23 2.40 -13.81 -11.68
C GLU A 23 1.25 -12.95 -11.15
N TYR A 24 0.57 -12.28 -12.08
CA TYR A 24 -0.62 -11.50 -11.76
C TYR A 24 -1.83 -12.41 -11.51
N ARG A 25 -2.32 -12.35 -10.28
CA ARG A 25 -3.53 -13.00 -9.80
C ARG A 25 -4.21 -12.10 -8.75
N PHE A 26 -5.26 -11.42 -9.16
CA PHE A 26 -6.05 -10.62 -8.21
C PHE A 26 -6.82 -11.53 -7.26
N LEU A 27 -6.48 -11.46 -5.98
CA LEU A 27 -7.11 -12.23 -4.91
C LEU A 27 -7.77 -11.26 -3.93
N ASN A 28 -8.98 -11.58 -3.49
CA ASN A 28 -9.60 -10.84 -2.40
C ASN A 28 -9.00 -11.25 -1.05
N ALA A 29 -9.25 -10.47 0.00
CA ALA A 29 -8.72 -10.72 1.34
C ALA A 29 -9.04 -12.12 1.90
N ASN A 30 -10.22 -12.67 1.59
CA ASN A 30 -10.58 -14.04 2.01
C ASN A 30 -9.72 -15.09 1.31
N GLN A 31 -9.47 -14.92 0.00
CA GLN A 31 -8.62 -15.84 -0.77
C GLN A 31 -7.18 -15.76 -0.28
N ILE A 32 -6.63 -14.56 -0.07
CA ILE A 32 -5.30 -14.36 0.49
C ILE A 32 -5.18 -15.04 1.86
N ALA A 33 -6.13 -14.80 2.77
CA ALA A 33 -6.13 -15.41 4.09
C ALA A 33 -6.12 -16.95 4.00
N ARG A 34 -6.87 -17.54 3.06
CA ARG A 34 -6.90 -19.00 2.83
C ARG A 34 -5.56 -19.54 2.35
N GLU A 35 -4.78 -18.81 1.55
CA GLU A 35 -3.46 -19.27 1.08
C GLU A 35 -2.47 -19.46 2.23
N PHE A 36 -2.61 -18.68 3.31
CA PHE A 36 -1.78 -18.80 4.51
C PHE A 36 -2.43 -19.61 5.64
N ASN A 37 -3.61 -20.21 5.40
CA ASN A 37 -4.41 -20.85 6.44
C ASN A 37 -4.71 -19.91 7.63
N TRP A 38 -5.03 -18.66 7.31
CA TRP A 38 -5.39 -17.60 8.25
C TRP A 38 -6.88 -17.25 8.16
N THR A 39 -7.38 -16.65 9.23
CA THR A 39 -8.61 -15.86 9.22
C THR A 39 -8.36 -14.47 8.61
N VAL A 40 -9.41 -13.79 8.16
CA VAL A 40 -9.30 -12.40 7.69
C VAL A 40 -8.79 -11.48 8.82
N GLY A 41 -9.16 -11.75 10.07
CA GLY A 41 -8.66 -11.00 11.22
C GLY A 41 -7.15 -11.14 11.41
N GLU A 42 -6.60 -12.34 11.24
CA GLU A 42 -5.16 -12.59 11.27
C GLU A 42 -4.44 -11.92 10.09
N LEU A 43 -5.02 -11.96 8.89
CA LEU A 43 -4.51 -11.21 7.73
C LEU A 43 -4.41 -9.71 8.04
N MET A 44 -5.49 -9.11 8.55
CA MET A 44 -5.51 -7.69 8.92
C MET A 44 -4.52 -7.37 10.05
N GLY A 45 -4.39 -8.26 11.04
CA GLY A 45 -3.39 -8.15 12.09
C GLY A 45 -1.96 -8.17 11.55
N THR A 46 -1.67 -9.04 10.59
CA THR A 46 -0.38 -9.13 9.89
C THR A 46 -0.12 -7.88 9.05
N LEU A 47 -1.08 -7.42 8.25
CA LEU A 47 -0.97 -6.18 7.48
C LEU A 47 -0.67 -4.99 8.40
N ARG A 48 -1.31 -4.91 9.58
CA ARG A 48 -1.03 -3.87 10.57
C ARG A 48 0.40 -3.94 11.11
N LYS A 49 0.88 -5.13 11.48
CA LYS A 49 2.28 -5.33 11.94
C LYS A 49 3.31 -4.93 10.87
N LEU A 50 2.96 -5.11 9.59
CA LEU A 50 3.80 -4.77 8.44
C LEU A 50 3.63 -3.32 7.96
N ASN A 51 2.81 -2.51 8.64
CA ASN A 51 2.45 -1.15 8.22
C ASN A 51 1.86 -1.08 6.80
N LEU A 52 1.02 -2.06 6.48
CA LEU A 52 0.30 -2.27 5.23
C LEU A 52 -1.22 -2.32 5.43
N HIS A 53 -1.72 -1.94 6.61
CA HIS A 53 -3.15 -1.94 6.86
C HIS A 53 -3.86 -1.01 5.87
N PRO A 54 -5.03 -1.39 5.30
CA PRO A 54 -5.76 -0.55 4.34
C PRO A 54 -5.96 0.88 4.84
N ASP A 55 -6.34 1.06 6.11
CA ASP A 55 -6.46 2.39 6.72
C ASP A 55 -5.18 3.21 6.65
N THR A 56 -4.00 2.59 6.83
CA THR A 56 -2.72 3.29 6.71
C THR A 56 -2.51 3.77 5.27
N VAL A 57 -2.78 2.89 4.30
CA VAL A 57 -2.57 3.19 2.88
C VAL A 57 -3.54 4.25 2.38
N LEU A 58 -4.81 4.21 2.81
CA LEU A 58 -5.82 5.20 2.45
C LEU A 58 -5.52 6.60 3.02
N ASN A 59 -4.73 6.69 4.09
CA ASN A 59 -4.35 7.96 4.71
C ASN A 59 -3.07 8.57 4.10
N THR A 60 -2.53 8.02 3.02
CA THR A 60 -1.42 8.61 2.27
C THR A 60 -1.89 9.23 0.96
N ASP A 61 -1.05 10.07 0.36
CA ASP A 61 -1.21 10.60 -1.00
C ASP A 61 -0.71 9.61 -2.07
N PHE A 62 -0.37 8.38 -1.68
CA PHE A 62 0.17 7.38 -2.59
C PHE A 62 -0.92 6.92 -3.58
N PRO A 63 -0.70 7.03 -4.90
CA PRO A 63 -1.72 6.74 -5.91
C PRO A 63 -1.88 5.23 -6.16
N MET A 64 -2.25 4.47 -5.13
CA MET A 64 -2.32 3.00 -5.17
C MET A 64 -3.15 2.47 -6.35
N ALA A 65 -4.33 3.03 -6.58
CA ALA A 65 -5.22 2.59 -7.66
C ALA A 65 -4.59 2.76 -9.06
N ARG A 66 -3.77 3.80 -9.26
CA ARG A 66 -3.06 4.01 -10.53
C ARG A 66 -2.03 2.90 -10.75
N HIS A 67 -1.23 2.59 -9.72
CA HIS A 67 -0.24 1.52 -9.79
C HIS A 67 -0.88 0.14 -9.99
N GLN A 68 -2.06 -0.11 -9.42
CA GLN A 68 -2.82 -1.34 -9.67
C GLN A 68 -3.18 -1.50 -11.14
N VAL A 69 -3.65 -0.42 -11.78
CA VAL A 69 -3.97 -0.41 -13.21
C VAL A 69 -2.70 -0.60 -14.05
N ASP A 70 -1.60 0.08 -13.71
CA ASP A 70 -0.33 -0.03 -14.42
C ASP A 70 0.21 -1.48 -14.38
N VAL A 71 0.16 -2.14 -13.22
CA VAL A 71 0.57 -3.55 -13.06
C VAL A 71 -0.35 -4.48 -13.85
N GLN A 72 -1.67 -4.26 -13.82
CA GLN A 72 -2.61 -5.08 -14.59
C GLN A 72 -2.34 -4.99 -16.09
N LEU A 73 -2.14 -3.78 -16.62
CA LEU A 73 -1.81 -3.58 -18.04
C LEU A 73 -0.45 -4.14 -18.42
N ALA A 74 0.52 -4.08 -17.50
CA ALA A 74 1.83 -4.68 -17.68
C ALA A 74 1.76 -6.21 -17.72
N ALA A 75 0.89 -6.83 -16.93
CA ALA A 75 0.74 -8.28 -16.89
C ALA A 75 0.26 -8.89 -18.21
N ASP A 76 -0.49 -8.12 -19.02
CA ASP A 76 -0.90 -8.53 -20.36
C ASP A 76 0.26 -8.49 -21.38
N ARG A 77 1.38 -7.82 -21.05
CA ARG A 77 2.47 -7.50 -21.99
C ARG A 77 3.82 -8.07 -21.59
N PHE A 78 4.05 -8.28 -20.30
CA PHE A 78 5.35 -8.60 -19.73
C PHE A 78 5.30 -9.83 -18.82
N GLY A 79 6.46 -10.45 -18.61
CA GLY A 79 6.58 -11.65 -17.79
C GLY A 79 6.75 -11.34 -16.30
N PRO A 80 6.74 -12.38 -15.45
CA PRO A 80 6.92 -12.23 -14.00
C PRO A 80 8.17 -11.43 -13.56
N PRO A 81 9.36 -11.55 -14.22
CA PRO A 81 10.52 -10.75 -13.84
C PRO A 81 10.29 -9.24 -13.99
N ASP A 82 9.68 -8.81 -15.10
CA ASP A 82 9.38 -7.40 -15.35
C ASP A 82 8.36 -6.85 -14.35
N LEU A 83 7.36 -7.67 -13.99
CA LEU A 83 6.36 -7.33 -12.99
C LEU A 83 6.96 -7.22 -11.59
N GLN A 84 7.92 -8.08 -11.23
CA GLN A 84 8.65 -7.97 -9.97
C GLN A 84 9.49 -6.69 -9.91
N ASP A 85 10.19 -6.34 -10.98
CA ASP A 85 10.96 -5.09 -11.05
C ASP A 85 10.06 -3.86 -10.92
N MET A 86 8.90 -3.88 -11.60
CA MET A 86 7.89 -2.82 -11.46
C MET A 86 7.36 -2.74 -10.02
N ALA A 87 7.02 -3.87 -9.41
CA ALA A 87 6.53 -3.93 -8.04
C ALA A 87 7.55 -3.40 -7.03
N GLY A 88 8.84 -3.69 -7.22
CA GLY A 88 9.92 -3.16 -6.40
C GLY A 88 9.96 -1.63 -6.40
N ARG A 89 9.89 -1.01 -7.59
CA ARG A 89 9.84 0.46 -7.73
C ARG A 89 8.63 1.08 -7.05
N ILE A 90 7.45 0.47 -7.24
CA ILE A 90 6.19 0.90 -6.61
C ILE A 90 6.30 0.79 -5.09
N PHE A 91 6.87 -0.29 -4.57
CA PHE A 91 7.03 -0.49 -3.13
C PHE A 91 8.01 0.50 -2.48
N GLU A 92 9.09 0.85 -3.18
CA GLU A 92 10.01 1.90 -2.75
C GLU A 92 9.30 3.27 -2.67
N GLU A 93 8.52 3.63 -3.69
CA GLU A 93 7.72 4.85 -3.71
C GLU A 93 6.69 4.86 -2.57
N PHE A 94 5.98 3.76 -2.39
CA PHE A 94 5.03 3.55 -1.29
C PHE A 94 5.71 3.71 0.08
N THR A 95 6.89 3.12 0.28
CA THR A 95 7.61 3.21 1.55
C THR A 95 8.02 4.65 1.86
N ARG A 96 8.38 5.43 0.83
CA ARG A 96 8.66 6.87 0.98
C ARG A 96 7.39 7.67 1.33
N ALA A 97 6.25 7.34 0.73
CA ALA A 97 4.97 7.99 1.00
C ALA A 97 4.46 7.66 2.42
N VAL A 98 4.49 6.40 2.83
CA VAL A 98 4.05 5.98 4.18
C VAL A 98 5.03 6.42 5.27
N GLY A 99 6.32 6.50 4.98
CA GLY A 99 7.32 7.07 5.89
C GLY A 99 7.11 8.55 6.18
N ARG A 100 6.48 9.28 5.24
CA ARG A 100 5.95 10.63 5.45
C ARG A 100 4.55 10.51 6.07
N LYS A 101 4.50 10.26 7.37
CA LYS A 101 3.25 10.38 8.13
C LYS A 101 2.68 11.79 7.87
N ARG A 102 1.60 11.88 7.10
CA ARG A 102 0.93 13.15 6.77
C ARG A 102 0.56 13.83 8.09
N ASP A 103 1.18 14.98 8.34
CA ASP A 103 1.02 15.73 9.59
C ASP A 103 -0.27 16.54 9.55
N TRP A 104 -1.38 15.83 9.72
CA TRP A 104 -2.72 16.41 9.78
C TRP A 104 -2.84 17.47 10.89
N LEU A 105 -2.09 17.33 11.99
CA LEU A 105 -2.04 18.32 13.06
C LEU A 105 -1.34 19.59 12.61
N GLY A 106 -0.20 19.47 11.93
CA GLY A 106 0.51 20.61 11.34
C GLY A 106 -0.26 21.28 10.19
N GLU A 107 -1.03 20.55 9.38
CA GLU A 107 -1.93 21.14 8.38
C GLU A 107 -3.04 21.99 9.05
N ILE A 108 -3.73 21.45 10.05
CA ILE A 108 -4.79 22.15 10.79
C ILE A 108 -4.24 23.37 11.56
N GLU A 109 -3.03 23.27 12.12
CA GLU A 109 -2.41 24.36 12.87
C GLU A 109 -1.98 25.51 11.96
N ARG A 110 -1.47 25.20 10.75
CA ARG A 110 -1.15 26.20 9.73
C ARG A 110 -2.40 26.91 9.19
N GLU A 111 -3.51 26.19 8.98
CA GLU A 111 -4.79 26.82 8.63
C GLU A 111 -5.31 27.75 9.74
N ARG A 112 -5.22 27.32 11.01
CA ARG A 112 -5.62 28.15 12.17
C ARG A 112 -4.73 29.37 12.34
N GLU A 113 -3.44 29.27 12.03
CA GLU A 113 -2.51 30.39 12.07
C GLU A 113 -2.78 31.40 10.96
N ALA A 114 -3.01 30.94 9.73
CA ALA A 114 -3.42 31.79 8.61
C ALA A 114 -4.73 32.54 8.91
N ASP A 115 -5.71 31.90 9.53
CA ASP A 115 -6.97 32.52 9.97
C ASP A 115 -6.78 33.60 11.06
N ARG A 116 -5.82 33.39 11.98
CA ARG A 116 -5.49 34.37 13.03
C ARG A 116 -4.80 35.59 12.43
N ASP A 117 -3.88 35.39 11.51
CA ASP A 117 -3.16 36.49 10.86
C ASP A 117 -4.07 37.30 9.93
N ALA A 118 -4.99 36.64 9.21
CA ALA A 118 -6.00 37.33 8.39
C ALA A 118 -6.96 38.19 9.21
N LYS A 119 -7.27 37.79 10.46
CA LYS A 119 -8.10 38.59 11.39
C LYS A 119 -7.35 39.72 12.07
N ARG A 120 -6.03 39.59 12.24
CA ARG A 120 -5.19 40.60 12.89
C ARG A 120 -4.82 41.76 11.96
N ASN A 121 -4.86 41.52 10.64
CA ASN A 121 -4.49 42.50 9.61
C ASN A 121 -5.72 43.19 8.95
N ARG A 122 -6.87 43.15 9.63
CA ARG A 122 -8.14 43.77 9.21
C ARG A 122 -8.64 44.70 10.32
#